data_AF-A0A7V9IR69-F1
#
_entry.id   AF-A0A7V9IR69-F1
#
_cell.length_a   1.000
_cell.length_b   1.000
_cell.length_c   1.000
_cell.angle_alpha   90.00
_cell.angle_beta   90.00
_cell.angle_gamma   90.00
#
_symmetry.space_group_name_H-M   'P 1'
#
loop_
_entity.id
_entity.type
_entity.pdbx_description
1 polymer ?
#
loop_
_entity_poly.entity_id
_entity_poly.type
_entity_poly.pdbx_seq_one_letter_code
_entity_poly.pdbx_strand_id
1 'polypeptide(L)'
;MVIDSRARLTRAPLAESQPTQLALLRPRRAVSPSALVLLGQAQVGLAEAAQLPSSGERYAGAHLAALRATAAVLAARANPDTHAGSGSRRRRRLRSAWDLLCEVAPEMGEWAAFFAAGAPKRAAAEAGVTRAVTAREADDLVRDVETFLAVVATTVGVCPS
;
A
#
# COMPACT_ATOMS: atom_id res chain seq x y z
N MET A 1 -7.24 -52.04 68.84
CA MET A 1 -7.72 -52.66 67.58
C MET A 1 -8.82 -51.74 67.08
N VAL A 2 -8.63 -50.82 66.14
CA VAL A 2 -7.99 -50.90 64.82
C VAL A 2 -7.16 -49.64 64.55
N ILE A 3 -6.11 -49.85 63.77
CA ILE A 3 -5.13 -48.88 63.25
C ILE A 3 -5.63 -48.40 61.89
N ASP A 4 -5.54 -47.09 61.59
CA ASP A 4 -5.15 -46.57 60.26
C ASP A 4 -4.87 -45.06 60.40
N SER A 5 -3.61 -44.61 60.47
CA SER A 5 -2.63 -44.38 59.39
C SER A 5 -2.91 -43.16 58.49
N ARG A 6 -2.10 -42.13 58.76
CA ARG A 6 -1.33 -41.31 57.82
C ARG A 6 -2.03 -40.79 56.55
N ALA A 7 -2.17 -39.46 56.50
CA ALA A 7 -1.65 -38.68 55.38
C ALA A 7 -1.32 -37.26 55.84
N ARG A 8 -0.08 -37.09 56.31
CA ARG A 8 0.58 -35.79 56.43
C ARG A 8 1.22 -35.55 55.07
N LEU A 9 0.58 -34.74 54.21
CA LEU A 9 1.20 -34.26 52.97
C LEU A 9 1.48 -32.77 53.11
N THR A 10 2.76 -32.51 53.45
CA THR A 10 3.61 -31.42 52.96
C THR A 10 2.92 -30.31 52.16
N ARG A 11 2.79 -29.15 52.81
CA ARG A 11 2.58 -27.84 52.20
C ARG A 11 3.87 -27.42 51.47
N ALA A 12 3.84 -27.38 50.14
CA ALA A 12 4.88 -26.73 49.31
C ALA A 12 4.58 -25.22 49.19
N PRO A 13 5.59 -24.33 49.19
CA PRO A 13 5.39 -22.90 49.10
C PRO A 13 5.38 -22.37 47.64
N LEU A 14 4.60 -21.31 47.50
CA LEU A 14 4.47 -20.23 46.49
C LEU A 14 5.46 -20.12 45.31
N ALA A 15 4.88 -19.56 44.24
CA ALA A 15 5.44 -18.79 43.12
C ALA A 15 5.80 -19.56 41.85
N GLU A 16 4.91 -19.47 40.85
CA GLU A 16 5.23 -18.74 39.62
C GLU A 16 3.95 -18.48 38.82
N SER A 17 3.51 -17.23 38.86
CA SER A 17 2.57 -16.67 37.91
C SER A 17 3.16 -16.80 36.50
N GLN A 18 2.51 -17.54 35.60
CA GLN A 18 2.73 -17.37 34.16
C GLN A 18 1.50 -16.78 33.47
N PRO A 19 1.23 -15.47 33.60
CA PRO A 19 0.37 -14.75 32.68
C PRO A 19 1.22 -14.21 31.52
N THR A 20 1.85 -15.06 30.71
CA THR A 20 2.77 -14.53 29.66
C THR A 20 2.92 -15.34 28.38
N GLN A 21 2.12 -16.37 28.13
CA GLN A 21 2.25 -17.14 26.87
C GLN A 21 1.22 -16.82 25.77
N LEU A 22 0.39 -15.78 25.95
CA LEU A 22 -0.30 -15.12 24.84
C LEU A 22 0.45 -13.86 24.37
N ALA A 23 1.78 -13.89 24.47
CA ALA A 23 2.62 -12.98 23.72
C ALA A 23 2.48 -13.29 22.21
N LEU A 24 1.66 -12.46 21.55
CA LEU A 24 1.87 -11.99 20.20
C LEU A 24 1.58 -12.96 19.05
N LEU A 25 0.37 -13.54 19.01
CA LEU A 25 -0.31 -13.58 17.72
C LEU A 25 -0.61 -12.13 17.36
N ARG A 26 0.39 -11.40 16.81
CA ARG A 26 0.12 -10.12 16.16
C ARG A 26 -1.00 -10.44 15.16
N PRO A 27 -2.21 -9.84 15.30
CA PRO A 27 -3.23 -10.05 14.29
C PRO A 27 -2.55 -9.68 12.96
N ARG A 28 -2.57 -10.61 11.99
CA ARG A 28 -2.20 -10.26 10.60
C ARG A 28 -2.94 -8.96 10.33
N ARG A 29 -2.20 -7.87 10.11
CA ARG A 29 -2.79 -6.55 9.91
C ARG A 29 -3.80 -6.73 8.79
N ALA A 30 -5.09 -6.66 9.10
CA ALA A 30 -6.13 -6.87 8.11
C ALA A 30 -5.90 -5.86 6.98
N VAL A 31 -5.99 -6.32 5.73
CA VAL A 31 -5.77 -5.44 4.58
C VAL A 31 -6.75 -4.27 4.68
N SER A 32 -6.23 -3.05 4.59
CA SER A 32 -7.04 -1.84 4.70
C SER A 32 -8.14 -1.83 3.62
N PRO A 33 -9.44 -1.73 3.96
CA PRO A 33 -10.52 -1.71 2.97
C PRO A 33 -10.34 -0.57 1.96
N SER A 34 -9.85 0.59 2.42
CA SER A 34 -9.55 1.72 1.53
C SER A 34 -8.41 1.41 0.56
N ALA A 35 -7.41 0.62 0.97
CA ALA A 35 -6.34 0.19 0.06
C ALA A 35 -6.87 -0.73 -1.04
N LEU A 36 -7.77 -1.68 -0.70
CA LEU A 36 -8.40 -2.56 -1.69
C LEU A 36 -9.22 -1.77 -2.72
N VAL A 37 -10.04 -0.82 -2.26
CA VAL A 37 -10.84 0.04 -3.15
C VAL A 37 -9.94 0.84 -4.10
N LEU A 38 -8.87 1.45 -3.59
CA LEU A 38 -7.95 2.23 -4.40
C LEU A 38 -7.20 1.37 -5.43
N LEU A 39 -6.81 0.15 -5.07
CA LEU A 39 -6.18 -0.78 -5.99
C LEU A 39 -7.15 -1.24 -7.09
N GLY A 40 -8.39 -1.57 -6.74
CA GLY A 40 -9.42 -1.91 -7.73
C GLY A 40 -9.72 -0.75 -8.69
N GLN A 41 -9.80 0.48 -8.18
CA GLN A 41 -9.95 1.67 -9.02
C GLN A 41 -8.74 1.92 -9.93
N ALA A 42 -7.53 1.59 -9.48
CA ALA A 42 -6.33 1.69 -10.29
C ALA A 42 -6.35 0.68 -11.44
N GLN A 43 -6.74 -0.57 -11.17
CA GLN A 43 -6.87 -1.62 -12.18
C GLN A 43 -7.92 -1.29 -13.24
N VAL A 44 -9.13 -0.90 -12.81
CA VAL A 44 -10.19 -0.48 -13.74
C VAL A 44 -9.76 0.72 -14.56
N GLY A 45 -9.20 1.75 -13.91
CA GLY A 45 -8.76 2.96 -14.61
C GLY A 45 -7.62 2.70 -15.60
N LEU A 46 -6.73 1.74 -15.34
CA LEU A 46 -5.68 1.35 -16.29
C LEU A 46 -6.27 0.63 -17.51
N ALA A 47 -7.21 -0.30 -17.27
CA ALA A 47 -7.89 -1.01 -18.34
C ALA A 47 -8.66 -0.03 -19.26
N GLU A 48 -9.36 0.94 -18.67
CA GLU A 48 -10.03 2.02 -19.41
C GLU A 48 -9.02 2.87 -20.21
N ALA A 49 -7.92 3.28 -19.57
CA ALA A 49 -6.90 4.10 -20.21
C ALA A 49 -6.28 3.41 -21.42
N ALA A 50 -6.01 2.10 -21.33
CA ALA A 50 -5.45 1.30 -22.42
C ALA A 50 -6.32 1.29 -23.68
N GLN A 51 -7.65 1.47 -23.54
CA GLN A 51 -8.59 1.52 -24.67
C GLN A 51 -8.71 2.91 -25.30
N LEU A 52 -8.12 3.95 -24.71
CA LEU A 52 -8.22 5.30 -25.25
C LEU A 52 -7.44 5.43 -26.57
N PRO A 53 -8.01 6.06 -27.60
CA PRO A 53 -7.37 6.19 -28.91
C PRO A 53 -6.25 7.23 -28.91
N SER A 54 -6.35 8.26 -28.05
CA SER A 54 -5.34 9.29 -27.91
C SER A 54 -4.17 8.81 -27.05
N SER A 55 -2.95 8.88 -27.60
CA SER A 55 -1.73 8.52 -26.86
C SER A 55 -1.54 9.38 -25.61
N GLY A 56 -1.92 10.67 -25.67
CA GLY A 56 -1.83 11.57 -24.53
C GLY A 56 -2.81 11.20 -23.42
N GLU A 57 -4.06 10.89 -23.77
CA GLU A 57 -5.08 10.48 -22.78
C GLU A 57 -4.76 9.12 -22.18
N ARG A 58 -4.29 8.16 -22.99
CA ARG A 58 -3.80 6.85 -22.52
C ARG A 58 -2.68 7.01 -21.50
N TYR A 59 -1.68 7.84 -21.80
CA TYR A 59 -0.55 8.10 -20.91
C TYR A 59 -0.98 8.81 -19.61
N ALA A 60 -1.88 9.79 -19.69
CA ALA A 60 -2.41 10.48 -18.52
C ALA A 60 -3.24 9.54 -17.63
N GLY A 61 -4.10 8.70 -18.23
CA GLY A 61 -4.89 7.69 -17.54
C GLY A 61 -4.02 6.65 -16.84
N ALA A 62 -2.97 6.15 -17.50
CA ALA A 62 -2.02 5.20 -16.92
C ALA A 62 -1.31 5.81 -15.69
N HIS A 63 -0.84 7.05 -15.76
CA HIS A 63 -0.26 7.75 -14.60
C HIS A 63 -1.26 7.93 -13.45
N LEU A 64 -2.52 8.24 -13.76
CA LEU A 64 -3.56 8.39 -12.74
C LEU A 64 -3.83 7.06 -12.04
N ALA A 65 -3.82 5.94 -12.77
CA ALA A 65 -3.88 4.61 -12.18
C ALA A 65 -2.69 4.35 -11.23
N ALA A 66 -1.47 4.71 -11.63
CA ALA A 66 -0.28 4.58 -10.78
C ALA A 66 -0.38 5.44 -9.49
N LEU A 67 -0.94 6.65 -9.57
CA LEU A 67 -1.20 7.50 -8.39
C LEU A 67 -2.21 6.87 -7.43
N ARG A 68 -3.27 6.24 -7.94
CA ARG A 68 -4.25 5.52 -7.12
C ARG A 68 -3.64 4.30 -6.44
N ALA A 69 -2.82 3.54 -7.15
CA ALA A 69 -2.10 2.40 -6.59
C ALA A 69 -1.11 2.82 -5.50
N THR A 70 -0.40 3.94 -5.70
CA THR A 70 0.44 4.54 -4.68
C THR A 70 -0.38 4.92 -3.44
N ALA A 71 -1.54 5.56 -3.64
CA ALA A 71 -2.46 5.86 -2.53
C ALA A 71 -2.94 4.61 -1.79
N ALA A 72 -3.09 3.47 -2.47
CA ALA A 72 -3.41 2.19 -1.83
C ALA A 72 -2.30 1.74 -0.87
N VAL A 73 -1.02 1.82 -1.28
CA VAL A 73 0.13 1.53 -0.41
C VAL A 73 0.14 2.45 0.81
N LEU A 74 -0.05 3.75 0.58
CA LEU A 74 -0.11 4.74 1.66
C LEU A 74 -1.25 4.43 2.65
N ALA A 75 -2.43 4.04 2.16
CA ALA A 75 -3.59 3.67 2.98
C ALA A 75 -3.38 2.34 3.74
N ALA A 76 -2.65 1.39 3.17
CA ALA A 76 -2.30 0.13 3.83
C ALA A 76 -1.26 0.32 4.95
N ARG A 77 -0.35 1.29 4.78
CA ARG A 77 0.70 1.60 5.76
C ARG A 77 0.34 2.70 6.76
N ALA A 78 -0.75 3.43 6.52
CA ALA A 78 -1.26 4.46 7.42
C ALA A 78 -1.49 3.88 8.81
N ASN A 79 -0.78 4.40 9.80
CA ASN A 79 -0.84 3.89 11.17
C ASN A 79 -1.98 4.63 11.91
N PRO A 80 -3.06 3.95 12.32
CA PRO A 80 -4.29 4.59 12.82
C PRO A 80 -4.04 5.46 14.07
N ASP A 81 -3.05 5.11 14.88
CA ASP A 81 -2.72 5.81 16.14
C ASP A 81 -2.08 7.19 15.93
N THR A 82 -1.60 7.50 14.72
CA THR A 82 -0.78 8.69 14.43
C THR A 82 -1.54 9.81 13.72
N HIS A 83 -2.83 9.63 13.38
CA HIS A 83 -3.56 10.55 12.49
C HIS A 83 -4.69 11.36 13.14
N ALA A 84 -4.84 11.33 14.47
CA ALA A 84 -5.79 12.18 15.21
C ALA A 84 -5.38 13.68 15.28
N GLY A 85 -4.28 14.08 14.66
CA GLY A 85 -3.81 15.48 14.62
C GLY A 85 -4.05 16.15 13.27
N SER A 86 -4.90 17.17 13.24
CA SER A 86 -5.19 18.06 12.08
C SER A 86 -3.95 18.56 11.32
N GLY A 87 -2.78 18.63 11.97
CA GLY A 87 -1.49 19.03 11.37
C GLY A 87 -0.86 18.03 10.37
N SER A 88 -1.16 16.73 10.46
CA SER A 88 -0.59 15.69 9.58
C SER A 88 -1.07 15.84 8.12
N ARG A 89 -2.34 16.20 7.92
CA ARG A 89 -2.93 16.41 6.59
C ARG A 89 -2.33 17.60 5.84
N ARG A 90 -2.00 18.69 6.55
CA ARG A 90 -1.43 19.91 5.94
C ARG A 90 0.03 19.71 5.52
N ARG A 91 0.83 18.99 6.32
CA ARG A 91 2.24 18.66 6.00
C ARG A 91 2.35 17.62 4.89
N ARG A 92 1.39 16.70 4.79
CA ARG A 92 1.25 15.77 3.65
C ARG A 92 0.92 16.49 2.33
N ARG A 93 0.26 17.65 2.40
CA ARG A 93 -0.15 18.45 1.24
C ARG A 93 1.01 19.15 0.51
N LEU A 94 2.18 19.28 1.16
CA LEU A 94 3.39 19.88 0.60
C LEU A 94 4.35 18.86 -0.04
N ARG A 95 4.14 17.56 0.20
CA ARG A 95 4.96 16.48 -0.36
C ARG A 95 4.20 15.81 -1.50
N SER A 96 4.89 15.47 -2.59
CA SER A 96 4.26 14.71 -3.66
C SER A 96 3.92 13.30 -3.17
N ALA A 97 2.96 12.64 -3.84
CA ALA A 97 2.63 11.25 -3.51
C ALA A 97 3.85 10.32 -3.65
N TRP A 98 4.75 10.63 -4.59
CA TRP A 98 5.98 9.88 -4.85
C TRP A 98 7.02 10.05 -3.74
N ASP A 99 7.19 11.27 -3.22
CA ASP A 99 8.09 11.50 -2.07
C ASP A 99 7.63 10.72 -0.84
N LEU A 100 6.31 10.71 -0.61
CA LEU A 100 5.74 9.98 0.50
C LEU A 100 5.86 8.46 0.30
N LEU A 101 5.77 7.97 -0.94
CA LEU A 101 5.98 6.56 -1.25
C LEU A 101 7.41 6.13 -0.90
N CYS A 102 8.43 6.91 -1.28
CA CYS A 102 9.83 6.62 -0.91
C CYS A 102 10.06 6.56 0.61
N GLU A 103 9.34 7.37 1.38
CA GLU A 103 9.43 7.36 2.85
C GLU A 103 8.78 6.12 3.46
N VAL A 104 7.56 5.77 3.03
CA VAL A 104 6.81 4.68 3.66
C VAL A 104 7.10 3.31 3.07
N ALA A 105 7.60 3.25 1.83
CA ALA A 105 7.91 2.06 1.05
C ALA A 105 9.19 2.31 0.21
N PRO A 106 10.36 2.41 0.86
CA PRO A 106 11.63 2.66 0.17
C PRO A 106 11.98 1.60 -0.88
N GLU A 107 11.50 0.37 -0.71
CA GLU A 107 11.59 -0.71 -1.71
C GLU A 107 10.89 -0.39 -3.04
N MET A 108 9.98 0.59 -3.04
CA MET A 108 9.29 1.11 -4.24
C MET A 108 9.91 2.41 -4.76
N GLY A 109 11.08 2.82 -4.25
CA GLY A 109 11.71 4.09 -4.59
C GLY A 109 12.06 4.24 -6.06
N GLU A 110 12.45 3.15 -6.74
CA GLU A 110 12.72 3.14 -8.18
C GLU A 110 11.45 3.50 -8.98
N TRP A 111 10.33 2.89 -8.63
CA TRP A 111 9.02 3.21 -9.23
C TRP A 111 8.63 4.67 -8.98
N ALA A 112 8.81 5.17 -7.76
CA ALA A 112 8.52 6.56 -7.42
C ALA A 112 9.35 7.53 -8.28
N ALA A 113 10.64 7.27 -8.44
CA ALA A 113 11.53 8.09 -9.28
C ALA A 113 11.12 8.04 -10.76
N PHE A 114 10.81 6.86 -11.28
CA PHE A 114 10.33 6.67 -12.64
C PHE A 114 9.05 7.48 -12.92
N PHE A 115 8.02 7.36 -12.08
CA PHE A 115 6.77 8.10 -12.29
C PHE A 115 6.92 9.60 -12.07
N ALA A 116 7.76 10.04 -11.13
CA ALA A 116 8.07 11.45 -10.94
C ALA A 116 8.72 12.07 -12.20
N ALA A 117 9.68 11.36 -12.81
CA ALA A 117 10.31 11.79 -14.06
C ALA A 117 9.29 11.87 -15.23
N GLY A 118 8.29 11.00 -15.24
CA GLY A 118 7.21 11.00 -16.24
C GLY A 118 6.12 12.05 -16.05
N ALA A 119 6.05 12.72 -14.89
CA ALA A 119 4.96 13.64 -14.53
C ALA A 119 4.89 14.93 -15.37
N PRO A 120 6.01 15.58 -15.78
CA PRO A 120 5.95 16.73 -16.68
C PRO A 120 5.35 16.36 -18.05
N LYS A 121 5.69 15.17 -18.57
CA LYS A 121 5.13 14.67 -19.83
C LYS A 121 3.62 14.41 -19.72
N ARG A 122 3.17 13.88 -18.59
CA ARG A 122 1.73 13.76 -18.27
C ARG A 122 1.04 15.12 -18.27
N ALA A 123 1.62 16.11 -17.59
CA ALA A 123 1.05 17.46 -17.53
C ALA A 123 0.91 18.10 -18.93
N ALA A 124 1.90 17.90 -19.80
CA ALA A 124 1.84 18.35 -21.19
C ALA A 124 0.72 17.63 -21.98
N ALA A 125 0.57 16.31 -21.79
CA ALA A 125 -0.50 15.54 -22.42
C ALA A 125 -1.90 15.99 -21.97
N GLU A 126 -2.09 16.24 -20.67
CA GLU A 126 -3.35 16.76 -20.10
C GLU A 126 -3.67 18.18 -20.58
N ALA A 127 -2.65 18.99 -20.85
CA ALA A 127 -2.80 20.32 -21.44
C ALA A 127 -3.12 20.27 -22.95
N GLY A 128 -3.25 19.08 -23.56
CA GLY A 128 -3.57 18.91 -24.97
C GLY A 128 -2.41 19.23 -25.92
N VAL A 129 -1.16 19.23 -25.43
CA VAL A 129 0.01 19.47 -26.28
C VAL A 129 0.15 18.34 -27.30
N THR A 130 -0.03 18.67 -28.58
CA THR A 130 0.07 17.72 -29.68
C THR A 130 1.46 17.07 -29.71
N ARG A 131 1.51 15.74 -29.83
CA ARG A 131 2.75 14.93 -29.87
C ARG A 131 3.62 15.00 -28.61
N ALA A 132 3.12 15.45 -27.47
CA ALA A 132 3.85 15.37 -26.20
C ALA A 132 4.16 13.92 -25.79
N VAL A 133 3.34 12.97 -26.26
CA VAL A 133 3.49 11.53 -26.02
C VAL A 133 3.25 10.79 -27.33
N THR A 134 4.11 9.83 -27.64
CA THR A 134 3.95 8.89 -28.75
C THR A 134 3.10 7.68 -28.34
N ALA A 135 2.51 6.98 -29.31
CA ALA A 135 1.76 5.75 -29.05
C ALA A 135 2.61 4.70 -28.31
N ARG A 136 3.88 4.55 -28.72
CA ARG A 136 4.82 3.63 -28.07
C ARG A 136 5.06 3.97 -26.61
N GLU A 137 5.33 5.23 -26.29
CA GLU A 137 5.55 5.66 -24.91
C GLU A 137 4.29 5.45 -24.03
N ALA A 138 3.11 5.64 -24.61
CA ALA A 138 1.86 5.36 -23.90
C ALA A 138 1.68 3.85 -23.64
N ASP A 139 1.97 3.00 -24.62
CA ASP A 139 1.88 1.54 -24.48
C ASP A 139 2.92 0.97 -23.51
N ASP A 140 4.14 1.50 -23.56
CA ASP A 140 5.21 1.11 -22.64
C ASP A 140 4.84 1.53 -21.20
N LEU A 141 4.31 2.75 -21.00
CA LEU A 141 3.82 3.16 -19.69
C LEU A 141 2.67 2.29 -19.19
N VAL A 142 1.72 1.88 -20.05
CA VAL A 142 0.63 0.98 -19.63
C VAL A 142 1.21 -0.34 -19.08
N ARG A 143 2.17 -0.96 -19.77
CA ARG A 143 2.83 -2.19 -19.31
C ARG A 143 3.61 -2.00 -18.01
N ASP A 144 4.30 -0.87 -17.88
CA ASP A 144 5.04 -0.52 -16.66
C ASP A 144 4.08 -0.35 -15.48
N VAL A 145 2.92 0.29 -15.70
CA VAL A 145 1.90 0.44 -14.66
C VAL A 145 1.26 -0.90 -14.31
N GLU A 146 0.99 -1.80 -15.28
CA GLU A 146 0.53 -3.16 -15.00
C GLU A 146 1.50 -3.90 -14.07
N THR A 147 2.80 -3.82 -14.36
CA THR A 147 3.87 -4.39 -13.53
C THR A 147 3.88 -3.77 -12.14
N PHE A 148 3.79 -2.44 -12.05
CA PHE A 148 3.70 -1.73 -10.78
C PHE A 148 2.47 -2.14 -9.96
N LEU A 149 1.30 -2.33 -10.58
CA LEU A 149 0.09 -2.78 -9.91
C LEU A 149 0.27 -4.16 -9.29
N ALA A 150 0.96 -5.09 -9.96
CA ALA A 150 1.28 -6.41 -9.41
C ALA A 150 2.19 -6.32 -8.17
N VAL A 151 3.19 -5.44 -8.21
CA VAL A 151 4.07 -5.16 -7.06
C VAL A 151 3.26 -4.56 -5.90
N VAL A 152 2.38 -3.58 -6.19
CA VAL A 152 1.50 -2.97 -5.18
C VAL A 152 0.56 -4.00 -4.57
N ALA A 153 -0.09 -4.86 -5.36
CA ALA A 153 -0.98 -5.91 -4.88
C ALA A 153 -0.28 -6.81 -3.85
N THR A 154 0.90 -7.30 -4.20
CA THR A 154 1.76 -8.08 -3.30
C THR A 154 2.11 -7.31 -2.03
N THR A 155 2.44 -6.02 -2.18
CA THR A 155 2.82 -5.14 -1.08
C THR A 155 1.68 -4.87 -0.09
N VAL A 156 0.44 -4.75 -0.58
CA VAL A 156 -0.74 -4.55 0.28
C VAL A 156 -1.32 -5.86 0.81
N GLY A 157 -0.73 -7.00 0.46
CA GLY A 157 -1.13 -8.33 0.95
C GLY A 157 -2.28 -8.97 0.16
N VAL A 158 -2.47 -8.59 -1.11
CA VAL A 158 -3.42 -9.20 -2.04
C VAL A 158 -2.65 -10.19 -2.92
N CYS A 159 -3.13 -11.43 -3.03
CA CYS A 159 -2.56 -12.37 -4.00
C CYS A 159 -2.88 -11.87 -5.41
N PRO A 160 -1.87 -11.71 -6.30
CA PRO A 160 -2.14 -11.42 -7.71
C PRO A 160 -2.97 -12.58 -8.29
N SER A 161 -4.09 -12.24 -8.95
CA SER A 161 -4.94 -13.20 -9.66
C SER A 161 -4.47 -13.37 -11.10
#